data_AF-R9LUS1-F1
#
_entry.id   AF-R9LUS1-F1
#
_cell.length_a   1.000
_cell.length_b   1.000
_cell.length_c   1.000
_cell.angle_alpha   90.00
_cell.angle_beta   90.00
_cell.angle_gamma   90.00
#
_symmetry.space_group_name_H-M   'P 1'
#
loop_
_entity.id
_entity.type
_entity.pdbx_description
1 polymer ?
#
loop_
_entity_poly.entity_id
_entity_poly.type
_entity_poly.pdbx_seq_one_letter_code
_entity_poly.pdbx_strand_id
1 'polypeptide(L)' 'MGIMDVFNPEDRVSVKFSDFYALMRDSTKVEFMENAINCNVPHRYIRETVTGKAEVEPETEESQNGD' A
#
# COMPACT_ATOMS: atom_id res chain seq x y z
N MET A 1 25.63 -10.67 -23.07
CA MET A 1 25.15 -11.11 -21.74
C MET A 1 24.98 -12.62 -21.79
N GLY A 2 25.71 -13.37 -20.98
CA GLY A 2 25.76 -14.84 -21.00
C GLY A 2 25.42 -15.45 -19.65
N ILE A 3 25.23 -16.77 -19.59
CA ILE A 3 24.80 -17.52 -18.39
C ILE A 3 25.66 -17.29 -17.13
N MET A 4 26.93 -16.91 -17.29
CA MET A 4 27.84 -16.58 -16.17
C MET A 4 27.49 -15.26 -15.49
N ASP A 5 26.87 -14.32 -16.22
CA ASP A 5 26.45 -13.02 -15.69
C ASP A 5 25.26 -13.14 -14.73
N VAL A 6 24.52 -14.26 -14.80
CA VAL A 6 23.38 -14.57 -13.91
C VAL A 6 23.83 -15.05 -12.53
N PHE A 7 25.05 -15.57 -12.41
CA PHE A 7 25.61 -16.08 -11.16
C PHE A 7 26.61 -15.13 -10.49
N ASN A 8 26.89 -13.99 -11.13
CA ASN A 8 27.66 -12.94 -10.48
C ASN A 8 26.81 -12.35 -9.34
N PRO A 9 27.39 -12.15 -8.15
CA PRO A 9 26.67 -11.46 -7.07
C PRO A 9 26.20 -10.10 -7.58
N GLU A 10 24.94 -9.76 -7.33
CA GLU A 10 24.38 -8.47 -7.73
C GLU A 10 25.35 -7.35 -7.33
N ASP A 11 25.72 -6.52 -8.30
CA ASP A 11 26.68 -5.46 -8.07
C ASP A 11 26.10 -4.46 -7.06
N ARG A 12 26.91 -4.04 -6.09
CA ARG A 12 26.44 -3.18 -5.00
C ARG A 12 26.27 -1.77 -5.52
N VAL A 13 25.03 -1.32 -5.66
CA VAL A 13 24.74 0.06 -6.07
C VAL A 13 24.69 0.97 -4.84
N SER A 14 25.50 2.03 -4.83
CA SER A 14 25.39 3.07 -3.79
C SER A 14 24.18 3.97 -4.09
N VAL A 15 23.13 3.85 -3.31
CA VAL A 15 21.94 4.71 -3.37
C VAL A 15 21.90 5.66 -2.18
N LYS A 16 21.41 6.88 -2.41
CA LYS A 16 21.09 7.78 -1.30
C LYS A 16 20.00 7.13 -0.47
N PHE A 17 20.15 7.20 0.85
CA PHE A 17 19.17 6.62 1.77
C PHE A 17 17.76 7.19 1.55
N SER A 18 17.63 8.47 1.19
CA SER A 18 16.34 9.09 0.84
C SER A 18 15.64 8.38 -0.31
N ASP A 19 16.40 8.03 -1.35
CA ASP A 19 15.87 7.48 -2.59
C ASP A 19 15.52 6.01 -2.38
N PHE A 20 16.37 5.29 -1.63
CA PHE A 20 16.09 3.94 -1.18
C PHE A 20 14.84 3.88 -0.29
N TYR A 21 14.71 4.80 0.67
CA TYR A 21 13.56 4.86 1.57
C TYR A 21 12.26 5.18 0.82
N ALA A 22 12.30 6.11 -0.16
CA ALA A 22 11.15 6.40 -1.00
C ALA A 22 10.72 5.17 -1.81
N LEU A 23 11.68 4.48 -2.42
CA LEU A 23 11.43 3.25 -3.18
C LEU A 23 10.83 2.16 -2.29
N MET A 24 11.43 1.89 -1.13
CA MET A 24 10.91 0.94 -0.14
C MET A 24 9.50 1.31 0.32
N ARG A 25 9.24 2.58 0.59
CA ARG A 25 7.92 3.06 1.02
C ARG A 25 6.86 2.80 -0.05
N ASP A 26 7.18 3.04 -1.31
CA ASP A 26 6.24 2.83 -2.40
C ASP A 26 6.03 1.34 -2.70
N SER A 27 7.08 0.51 -2.63
CA SER A 27 6.91 -0.95 -2.75
C SER A 27 6.01 -1.50 -1.65
N THR A 28 6.17 -1.05 -0.40
CA THR A 28 5.34 -1.50 0.72
C THR A 28 3.87 -1.10 0.55
N LYS A 29 3.57 0.08 -0.02
CA LYS A 29 2.18 0.47 -0.32
C LYS A 29 1.51 -0.48 -1.29
N VAL A 30 2.23 -0.90 -2.33
CA VAL A 30 1.71 -1.83 -3.36
C VAL A 30 1.43 -3.20 -2.74
N GLU A 31 2.36 -3.73 -1.95
CA GLU A 31 2.19 -5.02 -1.26
C GLU A 31 0.98 -5.01 -0.31
N PHE A 32 0.79 -3.92 0.46
CA PHE A 32 -0.40 -3.76 1.30
C PHE A 32 -1.69 -3.68 0.47
N MET A 33 -1.68 -3.02 -0.68
CA MET A 33 -2.84 -2.95 -1.57
C MET A 33 -3.18 -4.33 -2.16
N GLU A 34 -2.18 -5.10 -2.63
CA GLU A 34 -2.38 -6.45 -3.13
C GLU A 34 -2.98 -7.36 -2.05
N ASN A 35 -2.42 -7.34 -0.84
CA ASN A 35 -2.93 -8.11 0.28
C ASN A 35 -4.36 -7.71 0.66
N ALA A 36 -4.67 -6.41 0.64
CA ALA A 36 -6.01 -5.92 0.92
C ALA A 36 -7.04 -6.36 -0.13
N ILE A 37 -6.65 -6.36 -1.42
CA ILE A 37 -7.48 -6.87 -2.51
C ILE A 37 -7.72 -8.37 -2.35
N ASN A 38 -6.66 -9.16 -2.10
CA ASN A 38 -6.75 -10.61 -1.93
C ASN A 38 -7.63 -11.00 -0.74
N CYS A 39 -7.62 -10.19 0.32
CA CYS A 39 -8.45 -10.41 1.51
C CYS A 39 -9.86 -9.79 1.41
N ASN A 40 -10.25 -9.23 0.26
CA ASN A 40 -11.53 -8.53 0.07
C ASN A 40 -11.80 -7.45 1.13
N VAL A 41 -10.75 -6.72 1.53
CA VAL A 41 -10.88 -5.66 2.53
C VAL A 41 -11.81 -4.56 1.98
N PRO A 42 -12.79 -4.08 2.77
CA PRO A 42 -13.66 -2.99 2.35
C PRO A 42 -12.86 -1.77 1.87
N HIS A 43 -13.26 -1.22 0.72
CA HIS A 43 -12.53 -0.15 0.04
C HIS A 43 -12.24 1.07 0.92
N ARG A 44 -13.12 1.35 1.90
CA ARG A 44 -12.95 2.42 2.89
C ARG A 44 -11.66 2.24 3.69
N TYR A 45 -11.45 1.08 4.31
CA TYR A 45 -10.26 0.83 5.13
C TYR A 45 -8.97 0.84 4.31
N ILE A 46 -9.02 0.39 3.05
CA ILE A 46 -7.88 0.50 2.12
C ILE A 46 -7.52 1.96 1.91
N ARG A 47 -8.53 2.80 1.66
CA ARG A 47 -8.35 4.24 1.42
C ARG A 47 -7.86 4.98 2.66
N GLU A 48 -8.41 4.68 3.83
CA GLU A 48 -7.95 5.24 5.10
C GLU A 48 -6.48 4.90 5.36
N THR A 49 -6.08 3.67 5.07
CA THR A 49 -4.68 3.22 5.20
C THR A 49 -3.74 3.94 4.22
N VAL A 50 -4.18 4.16 2.97
CA VAL A 50 -3.38 4.87 1.94
C VAL A 50 -3.29 6.37 2.23
N THR A 51 -4.39 6.99 2.67
CA THR A 51 -4.46 8.44 2.91
C THR A 51 -3.98 8.87 4.30
N GLY A 52 -3.93 7.93 5.25
CA GLY A 52 -3.60 8.19 6.66
C GLY A 52 -4.66 9.00 7.40
N LYS A 53 -5.89 9.08 6.87
CA LYS A 53 -7.00 9.82 7.47
C LYS A 53 -8.19 8.88 7.62
N ALA A 54 -8.79 8.85 8.81
CA ALA A 54 -10.04 8.13 9.02
C ALA A 54 -11.18 8.87 8.29
N GLU A 55 -11.98 8.15 7.51
CA GLU A 55 -13.20 8.71 6.93
C GLU A 55 -14.28 8.74 8.03
N VAL A 56 -14.91 9.89 8.23
CA VAL A 56 -16.05 10.03 9.14
C VAL A 56 -17.25 9.37 8.47
N GLU A 57 -17.93 8.46 9.16
CA GLU A 57 -19.18 7.90 8.65
C GLU A 57 -20.18 9.04 8.45
N PRO A 58 -20.86 9.13 7.29
CA PRO A 58 -22.11 9.86 7.30
C PRO A 58 -23.00 9.16 8.32
N GLU A 59 -23.36 9.87 9.39
CA GLU A 59 -24.37 9.40 10.32
C GLU A 59 -25.58 9.00 9.48
N THR A 60 -25.90 7.72 9.44
CA THR A 60 -27.14 7.27 8.81
C THR A 60 -28.25 8.00 9.57
N GLU A 61 -28.96 8.90 8.88
CA GLU A 61 -30.22 9.46 9.35
C GLU A 61 -31.27 8.34 9.41
N GLU A 62 -31.10 7.41 10.35
CA GLU A 62 -32.14 6.50 10.80
C GLU A 62 -32.61 7.00 12.17
N SER A 63 -33.27 8.14 12.14
CA SER A 63 -34.18 8.57 13.18
C SER A 63 -35.33 9.29 12.52
N GLN A 64 -36.54 8.78 12.76
CA GLN A 64 -37.84 9.35 12.40
C GLN A 64 -38.40 8.93 11.03
N ASN A 65 -38.86 7.69 10.94
CA ASN A 65 -40.25 7.42 10.57
C ASN A 65 -40.79 6.34 11.49
N GLY A 66 -41.11 6.77 12.71
CA GLY A 66 -42.15 6.12 13.50
C GLY A 66 -43.46 6.77 13.09
N ASP A 67 -44.28 6.02 12.36
CA ASP A 67 -45.74 5.88 12.50
C ASP A 67 -46.22 4.72 11.60
#